data_AF-A0A7V6MUQ2-F1
#
_entry.id   AF-A0A7V6MUQ2-F1
#
_cell.length_a   1.000
_cell.length_b   1.000
_cell.length_c   1.000
_cell.angle_alpha   90.00
_cell.angle_beta   90.00
_cell.angle_gamma   90.00
#
_symmetry.space_group_name_H-M   'P 1'
#
loop_
_entity.id
_entity.type
_entity.pdbx_description
1 polymer ?
#
loop_
_entity_poly.entity_id
_entity_poly.type
_entity_poly.pdbx_seq_one_letter_code
_entity_poly.pdbx_strand_id
1 'polypeptide(L)'
;EGHLFEHMTLSPLGLQVIGSYTGEECMASGMSMAVETANGVIPLHGGGGSHNSQKQTFNLHWNTEVPLDVATVTAVIINGTRIPIQSN
;
A
#
# COMPACT_ATOMS: atom_id res chain seq x y z
N GLU A 1 -7.55 -10.53 -5.67
CA GLU A 1 -8.92 -10.24 -6.15
C GLU A 1 -9.84 -10.32 -4.94
N GLY A 2 -10.77 -9.38 -4.78
CA GLY A 2 -11.60 -9.27 -3.56
C GLY A 2 -11.11 -8.26 -2.53
N HIS A 3 -10.21 -7.34 -2.87
CA HIS A 3 -9.81 -6.23 -2.01
C HIS A 3 -10.07 -4.91 -2.74
N LEU A 4 -10.71 -3.98 -2.06
CA LEU A 4 -10.93 -2.61 -2.51
C LEU A 4 -10.09 -1.68 -1.66
N PHE A 5 -9.20 -0.92 -2.30
CA PHE A 5 -8.36 0.07 -1.65
C PHE A 5 -9.09 1.41 -1.73
N GLU A 6 -9.62 1.87 -0.60
CA GLU A 6 -10.47 3.07 -0.54
C GLU A 6 -9.63 4.33 -0.31
N HIS A 7 -8.64 4.23 0.58
CA HIS A 7 -7.70 5.31 0.86
C HIS A 7 -6.27 4.79 0.89
N MET A 8 -5.38 5.52 0.21
CA MET A 8 -3.94 5.25 0.22
C MET A 8 -3.22 6.53 0.67
N THR A 9 -2.44 6.41 1.73
CA THR A 9 -1.65 7.52 2.28
C THR A 9 -0.17 7.17 2.22
N LEU A 10 0.56 7.89 1.38
CA LEU A 10 2.01 7.75 1.26
C LEU A 10 2.72 8.78 2.15
N SER A 11 3.73 8.33 2.89
CA SER A 11 4.53 9.16 3.79
C SER A 11 6.01 8.78 3.67
N PRO A 12 6.93 9.57 4.26
CA PRO A 12 8.34 9.18 4.33
C PRO A 12 8.58 7.82 4.99
N LEU A 13 7.66 7.37 5.86
CA LEU A 13 7.78 6.08 6.56
C LEU A 13 7.24 4.90 5.77
N GLY A 14 6.56 5.14 4.65
CA GLY A 14 5.94 4.11 3.82
C GLY A 14 4.49 4.41 3.50
N LEU A 15 3.71 3.36 3.26
CA LEU A 15 2.36 3.42 2.71
C LEU A 15 1.34 2.82 3.67
N GLN A 16 0.29 3.58 3.96
CA GLN A 16 -0.92 3.09 4.62
C GLN A 16 -2.02 2.86 3.60
N VAL A 17 -2.72 1.74 3.71
CA VAL A 17 -3.89 1.42 2.92
C VAL A 17 -5.06 1.12 3.86
N ILE A 18 -6.16 1.84 3.65
CA ILE A 18 -7.45 1.57 4.27
C ILE A 18 -8.39 1.09 3.18
N GLY A 19 -9.12 0.02 3.47
CA GLY A 19 -10.00 -0.58 2.48
C GLY A 19 -10.91 -1.65 3.02
N SER A 20 -11.57 -2.32 2.09
CA SER A 20 -12.50 -3.40 2.35
C SER A 20 -12.12 -4.66 1.57
N TYR A 21 -12.61 -5.81 2.00
CA TYR A 21 -12.36 -7.08 1.35
C TYR A 21 -13.61 -7.95 1.28
N THR A 22 -13.59 -8.95 0.40
CA THR A 22 -14.61 -9.99 0.32
C THR A 22 -13.96 -11.36 0.57
N GLY A 23 -14.74 -12.27 1.15
CA GLY A 23 -14.26 -13.58 1.59
C GLY A 23 -14.10 -13.69 3.10
N GLU A 24 -13.61 -14.84 3.55
CA GLU A 24 -13.51 -15.19 4.97
C GLU A 24 -12.31 -14.52 5.64
N GLU A 25 -11.17 -14.42 4.94
CA GLU A 25 -9.92 -13.90 5.49
C GLU A 25 -9.38 -12.69 4.72
N CYS A 26 -8.82 -11.73 5.47
CA CYS A 26 -8.18 -10.56 4.88
C CYS A 26 -6.76 -10.90 4.42
N MET A 27 -6.60 -11.18 3.12
CA MET A 27 -5.29 -11.46 2.53
C MET A 27 -4.50 -10.22 2.08
N ALA A 28 -4.95 -9.01 2.46
CA ALA A 28 -4.32 -7.76 2.01
C ALA A 28 -2.89 -7.61 2.52
N SER A 29 -2.57 -8.12 3.72
CA SER A 29 -1.22 -8.08 4.31
C SER A 29 -0.18 -8.84 3.50
N GLY A 30 -0.59 -9.88 2.75
CA GLY A 30 0.29 -10.67 1.90
C GLY A 30 0.59 -10.02 0.54
N MET A 31 0.03 -8.85 0.25
CA MET A 31 0.29 -8.16 -1.02
C MET A 31 1.69 -7.58 -1.07
N SER A 32 2.34 -7.72 -2.22
CA SER A 32 3.62 -7.10 -2.51
C SER A 32 3.41 -5.62 -2.81
N MET A 33 4.04 -4.75 -2.02
CA MET A 33 3.96 -3.31 -2.17
C MET A 33 5.33 -2.73 -2.50
N ALA A 34 5.39 -1.81 -3.45
CA ALA A 34 6.59 -1.05 -3.77
C ALA A 34 6.22 0.36 -4.22
N VAL A 35 7.19 1.26 -4.16
CA VAL A 35 7.06 2.64 -4.60
C VAL A 35 8.05 2.88 -5.72
N GLU A 36 7.58 3.41 -6.85
CA GLU A 36 8.44 3.86 -7.93
C GLU A 36 8.81 5.32 -7.72
N THR A 37 10.09 5.62 -7.84
CA THR A 37 10.65 6.96 -7.80
C THR A 37 11.41 7.24 -9.10
N ALA A 38 11.76 8.51 -9.33
CA ALA A 38 12.65 8.89 -10.42
C ALA A 38 14.01 8.14 -10.41
N ASN A 39 14.44 7.64 -9.25
CA ASN A 39 15.72 6.95 -9.06
C ASN A 39 15.61 5.41 -9.08
N GLY A 40 14.40 4.87 -9.20
CA GLY A 40 14.16 3.43 -9.19
C GLY A 40 13.00 2.99 -8.29
N VAL A 41 12.84 1.68 -8.13
CA VAL A 41 11.77 1.07 -7.35
C VAL A 41 12.27 0.71 -5.96
N ILE A 42 11.55 1.14 -4.93
CA ILE A 42 11.83 0.87 -3.52
C ILE A 42 10.78 -0.11 -3.02
N PRO A 43 11.15 -1.34 -2.61
CA PRO A 43 10.21 -2.29 -2.02
C PRO A 43 9.75 -1.78 -0.65
N LEU A 44 8.48 -2.03 -0.32
CA LEU A 44 7.95 -1.79 1.01
C LEU A 44 7.75 -3.13 1.72
N HIS A 45 8.08 -3.16 3.01
CA HIS A 45 8.04 -4.36 3.84
C HIS A 45 6.92 -4.26 4.87
N GLY A 46 6.24 -5.38 5.13
CA GLY A 46 5.20 -5.44 6.15
C GLY A 46 3.86 -5.87 5.58
N GLY A 47 2.80 -5.13 5.93
CA GLY A 47 1.42 -5.60 5.90
C GLY A 47 0.86 -5.80 7.31
N GLY A 48 1.41 -5.11 8.30
CA GLY A 48 0.89 -5.09 9.66
C GLY A 48 -0.29 -4.11 9.79
N GLY A 49 -1.04 -4.22 10.88
CA GLY A 49 -2.16 -3.31 11.15
C GLY A 49 -3.33 -4.04 11.79
N SER A 50 -4.53 -3.58 11.48
CA SER A 50 -5.77 -4.16 12.00
C SER A 50 -6.77 -4.45 10.90
N HIS A 51 -7.62 -5.44 11.15
CA HIS A 51 -8.77 -5.74 10.31
C HIS A 51 -10.00 -5.98 11.19
N ASN A 52 -11.16 -5.67 10.64
CA ASN A 52 -12.46 -5.94 11.26
C ASN A 52 -13.19 -6.96 10.40
N SER A 53 -13.25 -8.21 10.86
CA SER A 53 -13.89 -9.30 10.13
C SER A 53 -15.41 -9.15 10.00
N GLN A 54 -16.07 -8.52 10.97
CA GLN A 54 -17.53 -8.30 10.92
C GLN A 54 -17.92 -7.28 9.84
N LYS A 55 -17.08 -6.26 9.64
CA LYS A 55 -17.28 -5.21 8.63
C LYS A 55 -16.55 -5.50 7.31
N GLN A 56 -15.71 -6.54 7.29
CA GLN A 56 -14.78 -6.86 6.22
C GLN A 56 -13.94 -5.64 5.78
N THR A 57 -13.37 -4.92 6.74
CA THR A 57 -12.49 -3.77 6.50
C THR A 57 -11.09 -3.98 7.06
N PHE A 58 -10.11 -3.25 6.54
CA PHE A 58 -8.74 -3.30 7.01
C PHE A 58 -8.08 -1.91 7.00
N ASN A 59 -7.06 -1.77 7.84
CA ASN A 59 -6.12 -0.67 7.85
C ASN A 59 -4.72 -1.26 8.04
N LEU A 60 -3.94 -1.25 6.96
CA LEU A 60 -2.63 -1.88 6.90
C LEU A 60 -1.55 -0.89 6.52
N HIS A 61 -0.33 -1.15 6.98
CA HIS A 61 0.84 -0.35 6.69
C HIS A 61 2.01 -1.21 6.21
N TRP A 62 2.72 -0.67 5.22
CA TRP A 62 3.99 -1.17 4.73
C TRP A 62 5.04 -0.10 4.89
N ASN A 63 6.15 -0.46 5.52
CA ASN A 63 7.22 0.45 5.88
C ASN A 63 8.36 0.36 4.86
N THR A 64 9.04 1.47 4.67
CA THR A 64 10.34 1.51 3.97
C THR A 64 11.47 1.30 4.97
N GLU A 65 12.61 0.78 4.53
CA GLU A 65 13.83 0.71 5.37
C GLU A 65 14.47 2.10 5.54
N VAL A 66 14.41 2.92 4.49
CA VAL A 66 14.98 4.27 4.46
C VAL A 66 13.88 5.29 4.14
N PRO A 67 13.86 6.48 4.79
CA PRO A 67 12.81 7.45 4.56
C PRO A 67 12.63 7.80 3.07
N LEU A 68 11.39 7.75 2.59
CA LEU A 68 11.05 8.11 1.21
C LEU A 68 11.03 9.63 1.06
N ASP A 69 11.66 10.12 -0.01
CA ASP A 69 11.36 11.44 -0.54
C ASP A 69 10.08 11.35 -1.38
N VAL A 70 8.94 11.61 -0.74
CA VAL A 70 7.61 11.51 -1.35
C VAL A 70 7.46 12.38 -2.59
N ALA A 71 8.22 13.49 -2.69
CA ALA A 71 8.18 14.37 -3.86
C ALA A 71 8.75 13.72 -5.13
N THR A 72 9.58 12.68 -4.99
CA THR A 72 10.20 11.97 -6.12
C THR A 72 9.39 10.77 -6.61
N VAL A 73 8.28 10.47 -5.95
CA VAL A 73 7.46 9.29 -6.22
C VAL A 73 6.62 9.52 -7.48
N THR A 74 6.68 8.56 -8.39
CA THR A 74 5.98 8.59 -9.67
C THR A 74 4.82 7.59 -9.73
N ALA A 75 4.90 6.50 -8.97
CA ALA A 75 3.85 5.49 -8.91
C ALA A 75 3.92 4.65 -7.63
N VAL A 76 2.78 4.04 -7.28
CA VAL A 76 2.72 2.92 -6.32
C VAL A 76 2.56 1.62 -7.12
N ILE A 77 3.28 0.57 -6.73
CA ILE A 77 3.21 -0.74 -7.37
C ILE A 77 2.62 -1.74 -6.37
N ILE A 78 1.53 -2.41 -6.77
CA ILE A 78 0.77 -3.34 -5.93
C ILE A 78 0.64 -4.67 -6.68
N ASN A 79 1.25 -5.74 -6.17
CA ASN A 79 1.31 -7.04 -6.83
C ASN A 79 1.76 -6.94 -8.31
N GLY A 80 2.72 -6.06 -8.60
CA GLY A 80 3.21 -5.79 -9.96
C GLY A 80 2.35 -4.83 -10.79
N THR A 81 1.14 -4.47 -10.33
CA THR A 81 0.31 -3.44 -10.98
C THR A 81 0.83 -2.06 -10.63
N ARG A 82 1.20 -1.27 -11.64
CA ARG A 82 1.71 0.10 -11.46
C ARG A 82 0.56 1.13 -11.52
N ILE A 83 0.39 1.88 -10.44
CA ILE A 83 -0.60 2.95 -10.30
C ILE A 83 0.14 4.29 -10.29
N PRO A 84 0.09 5.08 -11.38
CA PRO A 84 0.77 6.36 -11.45
C PRO A 84 0.15 7.38 -10.49
N ILE A 85 1.00 8.17 -9.83
CA ILE A 85 0.55 9.33 -9.06
C ILE A 85 0.48 10.52 -10.01
N GLN A 86 -0.67 11.19 -10.05
CA GLN A 86 -0.80 12.47 -10.74
C GLN A 86 -0.48 13.59 -9.75
N SER A 87 0.66 14.23 -9.93
CA SER A 87 0.99 15.49 -9.26
C SER A 87 0.34 16.63 -10.06
N ASN A 88 -0.60 17.35 -9.43
CA ASN A 88 -1.12 18.60 -10.00
C ASN A 88 -0.16 19.76 -9.77
#